data_AF-A0A2A4K2U8-F1
#
_entry.id   AF-A0A2A4K2U8-F1
#
_cell.length_a   1.000
_cell.length_b   1.000
_cell.length_c   1.000
_cell.angle_alpha   90.00
_cell.angle_beta   90.00
_cell.angle_gamma   90.00
#
_symmetry.space_group_name_H-M   'P 1'
#
loop_
_entity.id
_entity.type
_entity.pdbx_description
1 polymer ?
#
loop_
_entity_poly.entity_id
_entity_poly.type
_entity_poly.pdbx_seq_one_letter_code
_entity_poly.pdbx_strand_id
1 'polypeptide(L)'
;MALVMLPCDLPWWTSVQRHLKHLLLASSPAKLTASMLKIHDMCNIGIDPDDDIKDPELMKGLEVFLEEEMTEDERRHFLDNTIRIMVNKALHLKRWRPPKGLMFSLQQQSDVTELEYNFVSALVAHAFFSTNPKRTLKTHPTLQDFNFTHFFKNLHRKSQRNKLKSLLHYFEWLDKSSNEGSIKLSRQVMTSKQWLTIEDWLECTLPLCKLQVRHEGRPERCENDEAIRVCFASSRVGGDTLIDGDSQESLSMFMMPELLPAMLSVEALEDNEVLKVEGVRLFSRICDKRQKTKVELLEEPKTVTVCLMDAEDYSKLPLSQWEEDNVLRELNKCLLAFQQTPMKTRDGNRHERRLSPIG
;
A
#
# COMPACT_ATOMS: atom_id res chain seq x y z
N MET A 1 -3.36 0.75 23.74
CA MET A 1 -2.59 0.37 22.54
C MET A 1 -3.45 -0.60 21.74
N ALA A 2 -3.98 -0.16 20.59
CA ALA A 2 -4.89 -0.95 19.77
C ALA A 2 -4.10 -1.82 18.79
N LEU A 3 -4.42 -3.11 18.73
CA LEU A 3 -3.78 -4.10 17.86
C LEU A 3 -4.65 -4.37 16.64
N VAL A 4 -4.00 -4.53 15.49
CA VAL A 4 -4.64 -5.05 14.29
C VAL A 4 -4.98 -6.52 14.53
N MET A 5 -6.25 -6.88 14.33
CA MET A 5 -6.68 -8.27 14.36
C MET A 5 -6.24 -8.98 13.08
N LEU A 6 -5.25 -9.87 13.19
CA LEU A 6 -4.75 -10.64 12.06
C LEU A 6 -5.53 -11.96 11.89
N PRO A 7 -5.57 -12.55 10.69
CA PRO A 7 -6.22 -13.85 10.48
C PRO A 7 -5.74 -14.96 11.42
N CYS A 8 -4.47 -14.92 11.84
CA CYS A 8 -3.88 -15.89 12.76
C CYS A 8 -4.24 -15.68 14.24
N ASP A 9 -4.89 -14.57 14.59
CA ASP A 9 -5.42 -14.28 15.93
C ASP A 9 -6.88 -14.74 16.08
N LEU A 10 -7.55 -15.07 14.97
CA LEU A 10 -8.95 -15.46 14.97
C LEU A 10 -9.14 -16.91 15.49
N PRO A 11 -10.24 -17.20 16.22
CA PRO A 11 -10.52 -18.54 16.74
C PRO A 11 -10.58 -19.63 15.66
N TRP A 12 -10.96 -19.27 14.43
CA TRP A 12 -11.06 -20.18 13.29
C TRP A 12 -9.80 -20.26 12.43
N TRP A 13 -8.63 -19.80 12.92
CA TRP A 13 -7.35 -19.86 12.19
C TRP A 13 -7.05 -21.25 11.61
N THR A 14 -7.31 -22.32 12.37
CA THR A 14 -7.12 -23.71 11.90
C THR A 14 -7.97 -24.03 10.66
N SER A 15 -9.19 -23.49 10.58
CA SER A 15 -10.05 -23.64 9.41
C SER A 15 -9.51 -22.82 8.23
N VAL A 16 -9.04 -21.58 8.46
CA VAL A 16 -8.36 -20.78 7.43
C VAL A 16 -7.16 -21.53 6.85
N GLN A 17 -6.30 -22.09 7.70
CA GLN A 17 -5.16 -22.90 7.25
C GLN A 17 -5.57 -24.12 6.42
N ARG A 18 -6.66 -24.79 6.77
CA ARG A 18 -7.19 -25.92 5.99
C ARG A 18 -7.64 -25.47 4.60
N HIS A 19 -8.39 -24.38 4.51
CA HIS A 19 -8.85 -23.85 3.23
C HIS A 19 -7.69 -23.31 2.37
N LEU A 20 -6.71 -22.62 2.97
CA LEU A 20 -5.49 -22.20 2.28
C LEU A 20 -4.73 -23.39 1.68
N LYS A 21 -4.59 -24.50 2.43
CA LYS A 21 -3.98 -25.74 1.90
C LYS A 21 -4.80 -26.36 0.77
N HIS A 22 -6.13 -26.23 0.80
CA HIS A 22 -6.99 -26.74 -0.27
C HIS A 22 -6.79 -26.01 -1.60
N LEU A 23 -6.34 -24.74 -1.58
CA LEU A 23 -5.99 -24.00 -2.80
C LEU A 23 -4.89 -24.71 -3.61
N LEU A 24 -3.98 -25.43 -2.93
CA LEU A 24 -2.89 -26.18 -3.56
C LEU A 24 -3.38 -27.39 -4.38
N LEU A 25 -4.63 -27.80 -4.21
CA LEU A 25 -5.23 -28.93 -4.93
C LEU A 25 -5.98 -28.47 -6.19
N ALA A 26 -6.01 -27.17 -6.47
CA ALA A 26 -6.73 -26.62 -7.60
C ALA A 26 -6.03 -26.98 -8.92
N SER A 27 -6.63 -27.88 -9.68
CA SER A 27 -6.13 -28.30 -11.01
C SER A 27 -6.59 -27.40 -12.16
N SER A 28 -7.38 -26.36 -11.88
CA SER A 28 -7.93 -25.45 -12.88
C SER A 28 -8.31 -24.10 -12.25
N PRO A 29 -8.39 -23.02 -13.06
CA PRO A 29 -8.85 -21.71 -12.59
C PRO A 29 -10.19 -21.77 -11.84
N ALA A 30 -11.19 -22.44 -12.41
CA ALA A 30 -12.51 -22.59 -11.78
C ALA A 30 -12.47 -23.25 -10.38
N LYS A 31 -11.60 -24.26 -10.18
CA LYS A 31 -11.46 -24.92 -8.87
C LYS A 31 -10.76 -24.00 -7.85
N LEU A 32 -9.79 -23.21 -8.32
CA LEU A 32 -9.09 -22.24 -7.49
C LEU A 32 -10.05 -21.13 -7.04
N THR A 33 -10.74 -20.49 -7.98
CA THR A 33 -11.68 -19.39 -7.70
C THR A 33 -12.84 -19.84 -6.81
N ALA A 34 -13.39 -21.04 -7.02
CA ALA A 34 -14.39 -21.61 -6.13
C ALA A 34 -13.85 -21.86 -4.71
N SER A 35 -12.58 -22.24 -4.57
CA SER A 35 -11.95 -22.40 -3.25
C SER A 35 -11.65 -21.06 -2.58
N MET A 36 -11.24 -20.05 -3.34
CA MET A 36 -11.07 -18.67 -2.85
C MET A 36 -12.41 -18.05 -2.42
N LEU A 37 -13.49 -18.29 -3.16
CA LEU A 37 -14.83 -17.83 -2.78
C LEU A 37 -15.27 -18.43 -1.43
N LYS A 38 -15.00 -19.72 -1.18
CA LYS A 38 -15.27 -20.34 0.13
C LYS A 38 -14.46 -19.71 1.26
N ILE A 39 -13.22 -19.29 1.00
CA ILE A 39 -12.40 -18.57 1.98
C ILE A 39 -13.03 -17.22 2.28
N HIS A 40 -13.36 -16.46 1.22
CA HIS A 40 -14.01 -15.17 1.33
C HIS A 40 -15.29 -15.25 2.17
N ASP A 41 -16.20 -16.17 1.83
CA ASP A 41 -17.49 -16.33 2.52
C ASP A 41 -17.34 -16.71 4.01
N MET A 42 -16.20 -17.32 4.38
CA MET A 42 -15.90 -17.69 5.76
C MET A 42 -15.21 -16.55 6.54
N CYS A 43 -14.39 -15.73 5.87
CA CYS A 43 -13.48 -14.79 6.55
C CYS A 43 -13.88 -13.33 6.40
N ASN A 44 -14.36 -12.93 5.23
CA ASN A 44 -14.69 -11.55 4.89
C ASN A 44 -16.11 -11.18 5.36
N ILE A 45 -16.34 -11.36 6.66
CA ILE A 45 -17.62 -11.12 7.33
C ILE A 45 -17.53 -9.77 8.04
N GLY A 46 -18.55 -8.93 7.86
CA GLY A 46 -18.70 -7.64 8.52
C GLY A 46 -19.22 -7.75 9.95
N ILE A 47 -19.17 -6.65 10.69
CA ILE A 47 -19.85 -6.55 11.99
C ILE A 47 -21.37 -6.43 11.79
N ASP A 48 -21.78 -5.82 10.67
CA ASP A 48 -23.17 -5.63 10.30
C ASP A 48 -23.64 -6.74 9.35
N PRO A 49 -24.62 -7.59 9.73
CA PRO A 49 -25.10 -8.68 8.89
C PRO A 49 -25.68 -8.21 7.54
N ASP A 50 -26.21 -6.99 7.49
CA ASP A 50 -26.83 -6.42 6.28
C ASP A 50 -25.78 -6.05 5.21
N ASP A 51 -24.51 -5.90 5.61
CA ASP A 51 -23.42 -5.59 4.68
C ASP A 51 -22.98 -6.82 3.86
N ASP A 52 -23.35 -8.04 4.27
CA ASP A 52 -22.78 -9.29 3.75
C ASP A 52 -23.64 -9.95 2.66
N ILE A 53 -23.82 -9.21 1.57
CA ILE A 53 -24.45 -9.71 0.35
C ILE A 53 -23.50 -10.69 -0.35
N LYS A 54 -23.91 -11.95 -0.48
CA LYS A 54 -23.16 -12.97 -1.19
C LYS A 54 -23.26 -12.76 -2.70
N ASP A 55 -22.10 -12.63 -3.33
CA ASP A 55 -21.97 -12.56 -4.78
C ASP A 55 -21.21 -13.81 -5.29
N PRO A 56 -21.90 -14.76 -5.96
CA PRO A 56 -21.27 -15.97 -6.47
C PRO A 56 -20.26 -15.69 -7.59
N GLU A 57 -20.32 -14.53 -8.24
CA GLU A 57 -19.44 -14.15 -9.36
C GLU A 57 -18.23 -13.32 -8.92
N LEU A 58 -18.04 -13.12 -7.62
CA LEU A 58 -16.98 -12.29 -7.06
C LEU A 58 -15.57 -12.63 -7.59
N MET A 59 -15.30 -13.93 -7.76
CA MET A 59 -14.02 -14.44 -8.24
C MET A 59 -13.98 -14.68 -9.77
N LYS A 60 -15.08 -14.43 -10.49
CA LYS A 60 -15.20 -14.76 -11.91
C LYS A 60 -14.20 -14.00 -12.77
N GLY A 61 -13.93 -12.73 -12.45
CA GLY A 61 -12.94 -11.95 -13.19
C GLY A 61 -11.51 -12.51 -13.08
N LEU A 62 -11.16 -13.16 -11.96
CA LEU A 62 -9.87 -13.87 -11.85
C LEU A 62 -9.86 -15.13 -12.70
N GLU A 63 -10.96 -15.89 -12.72
CA GLU A 63 -11.10 -17.08 -13.57
C GLU A 63 -10.88 -16.74 -15.04
N VAL A 64 -11.60 -15.73 -15.54
CA VAL A 64 -11.50 -15.24 -16.92
C VAL A 64 -10.08 -14.75 -17.24
N PHE A 65 -9.45 -14.01 -16.33
CA PHE A 65 -8.06 -13.58 -16.51
C PHE A 65 -7.09 -14.77 -16.68
N LEU A 66 -7.22 -15.81 -15.84
CA LEU A 66 -6.36 -16.99 -15.93
C LEU A 66 -6.64 -17.82 -17.19
N GLU A 67 -7.88 -17.81 -17.69
CA GLU A 67 -8.28 -18.59 -18.88
C GLU A 67 -7.97 -17.89 -20.20
N GLU A 68 -8.19 -16.58 -20.28
CA GLU A 68 -8.14 -15.82 -21.53
C GLU A 68 -6.87 -14.97 -21.70
N GLU A 69 -6.24 -14.52 -20.60
CA GLU A 69 -5.09 -13.61 -20.67
C GLU A 69 -3.74 -14.28 -20.42
N MET A 70 -3.74 -15.48 -19.84
CA MET A 70 -2.54 -16.30 -19.64
C MET A 70 -2.45 -17.41 -20.68
N THR A 71 -1.25 -17.65 -21.16
CA THR A 71 -0.91 -18.86 -21.92
C THR A 71 -1.07 -20.11 -21.04
N GLU A 72 -1.12 -21.30 -21.66
CA GLU A 72 -1.23 -22.54 -20.91
C GLU A 72 -0.05 -22.76 -19.96
N ASP A 73 1.15 -22.34 -20.35
CA ASP A 73 2.38 -22.44 -19.54
C ASP A 73 2.33 -21.48 -18.35
N GLU A 74 1.95 -20.22 -18.57
CA GLU A 74 1.78 -19.23 -17.50
C GLU A 74 0.70 -19.68 -16.50
N ARG A 75 -0.44 -20.20 -17.00
CA ARG A 75 -1.52 -20.70 -16.16
C ARG A 75 -1.08 -21.90 -15.31
N ARG A 76 -0.36 -22.85 -15.90
CA ARG A 76 0.22 -23.98 -15.15
C ARG A 76 1.22 -23.49 -14.12
N HIS A 77 2.13 -22.60 -14.52
CA HIS A 77 3.10 -22.01 -13.60
C HIS A 77 2.43 -21.32 -12.40
N PHE A 78 1.38 -20.55 -12.66
CA PHE A 78 0.61 -19.86 -11.64
C PHE A 78 -0.05 -20.85 -10.65
N LEU A 79 -0.75 -21.87 -11.15
CA LEU A 79 -1.44 -22.86 -10.31
C LEU A 79 -0.47 -23.73 -9.51
N ASP A 80 0.62 -24.19 -10.14
CA ASP A 80 1.55 -25.14 -9.55
C ASP A 80 2.60 -24.48 -8.64
N ASN A 81 2.99 -23.24 -8.94
CA ASN A 81 4.09 -22.53 -8.27
C ASN A 81 3.62 -21.27 -7.57
N THR A 82 3.07 -20.28 -8.29
CA THR A 82 2.77 -18.95 -7.71
C THR A 82 1.77 -19.04 -6.56
N ILE A 83 0.68 -19.81 -6.72
CA ILE A 83 -0.28 -20.08 -5.63
C ILE A 83 0.40 -20.78 -4.45
N ARG A 84 1.31 -21.72 -4.71
CA ARG A 84 2.05 -22.42 -3.65
C ARG A 84 2.90 -21.48 -2.82
N ILE A 85 3.57 -20.52 -3.47
CA ILE A 85 4.35 -19.48 -2.81
C ILE A 85 3.45 -18.63 -1.91
N MET A 86 2.35 -18.11 -2.46
CA MET A 86 1.40 -17.26 -1.73
C MET A 86 0.77 -17.97 -0.54
N VAL A 87 0.32 -19.22 -0.72
CA VAL A 87 -0.23 -20.05 0.37
C VAL A 87 0.83 -20.31 1.44
N ASN A 88 2.08 -20.60 1.06
CA ASN A 88 3.17 -20.78 2.01
C ASN A 88 3.40 -19.50 2.84
N LYS A 89 3.44 -18.33 2.20
CA LYS A 89 3.56 -17.05 2.92
C LYS A 89 2.41 -16.85 3.90
N ALA A 90 1.16 -17.06 3.47
CA ALA A 90 -0.03 -16.92 4.33
C ALA A 90 -0.01 -17.90 5.52
N LEU A 91 0.34 -19.18 5.30
CA LEU A 91 0.38 -20.17 6.39
C LEU A 91 1.42 -19.84 7.48
N HIS A 92 2.48 -19.09 7.14
CA HIS A 92 3.52 -18.66 8.05
C HIS A 92 3.25 -17.32 8.75
N LEU A 93 2.08 -16.70 8.54
CA LEU A 93 1.72 -15.43 9.19
C LEU A 93 1.97 -15.45 10.71
N LYS A 94 1.54 -16.52 11.41
CA LYS A 94 1.73 -16.64 12.86
C LYS A 94 3.22 -16.70 13.28
N ARG A 95 4.08 -17.23 12.41
CA ARG A 95 5.52 -17.34 12.64
C ARG A 95 6.21 -15.98 12.48
N TRP A 96 5.80 -15.19 11.49
CA TRP A 96 6.45 -13.94 11.13
C TRP A 96 5.81 -12.69 11.73
N ARG A 97 4.63 -12.81 12.35
CA ARG A 97 4.03 -11.68 13.07
C ARG A 97 4.98 -11.18 14.16
N PRO A 98 5.07 -9.85 14.38
CA PRO A 98 5.84 -9.31 15.48
C PRO A 98 5.39 -9.91 16.82
N PRO A 99 6.29 -10.17 17.79
CA PRO A 99 5.92 -10.74 19.09
C PRO A 99 4.89 -9.92 19.86
N LYS A 100 4.88 -8.60 19.67
CA LYS A 100 3.92 -7.67 20.27
C LYS A 100 2.62 -7.51 19.46
N GLY A 101 2.48 -8.22 18.34
CA GLY A 101 1.43 -8.02 17.35
C GLY A 101 1.68 -6.81 16.44
N LEU A 102 0.81 -6.63 15.46
CA LEU A 102 0.82 -5.45 14.59
C LEU A 102 0.00 -4.34 15.25
N MET A 103 0.63 -3.20 15.50
CA MET A 103 -0.03 -2.02 16.07
C MET A 103 -0.75 -1.23 14.98
N PHE A 104 -1.85 -0.56 15.34
CA PHE A 104 -2.36 0.53 14.52
C PHE A 104 -1.45 1.76 14.63
N SER A 105 -1.25 2.44 13.50
CA SER A 105 -0.65 3.76 13.41
C SER A 105 -1.76 4.80 13.44
N LEU A 106 -1.88 5.47 14.59
CA LEU A 106 -3.06 6.25 14.97
C LEU A 106 -2.92 7.71 14.56
N GLN A 107 -4.06 8.34 14.27
CA GLN A 107 -4.14 9.79 14.02
C GLN A 107 -3.54 10.60 15.17
N GLN A 108 -2.87 11.70 14.81
CA GLN A 108 -2.21 12.65 15.70
C GLN A 108 -1.08 12.05 16.56
N GLN A 109 -0.60 10.85 16.23
CA GLN A 109 0.49 10.19 16.95
C GLN A 109 1.66 9.91 16.01
N SER A 110 2.80 10.58 16.24
CA SER A 110 4.02 10.22 15.54
C SER A 110 4.48 8.84 15.98
N ASP A 111 4.77 7.97 15.02
CA ASP A 111 5.25 6.63 15.28
C ASP A 111 6.26 6.16 14.23
N VAL A 112 6.95 5.07 14.58
CA VAL A 112 7.83 4.35 13.68
C VAL A 112 7.61 2.86 13.92
N THR A 113 7.23 2.15 12.87
CA THR A 113 7.04 0.71 12.88
C THR A 113 7.92 0.07 11.82
N GLU A 114 8.71 -0.91 12.22
CA GLU A 114 9.54 -1.71 11.32
C GLU A 114 8.87 -3.06 11.09
N LEU A 115 8.67 -3.43 9.83
CA LEU A 115 7.99 -4.66 9.42
C LEU A 115 8.91 -5.49 8.53
N GLU A 116 9.21 -6.72 8.94
CA GLU A 116 10.02 -7.65 8.14
C GLU A 116 9.33 -8.00 6.82
N TYR A 117 10.09 -8.15 5.73
CA TYR A 117 9.53 -8.48 4.42
C TYR A 117 8.72 -9.79 4.41
N ASN A 118 9.13 -10.78 5.21
CA ASN A 118 8.38 -12.02 5.36
C ASN A 118 6.97 -11.78 5.94
N PHE A 119 6.85 -10.92 6.95
CA PHE A 119 5.56 -10.54 7.51
C PHE A 119 4.71 -9.74 6.51
N VAL A 120 5.31 -8.75 5.85
CA VAL A 120 4.66 -7.93 4.81
C VAL A 120 4.11 -8.81 3.68
N SER A 121 4.91 -9.73 3.14
CA SER A 121 4.46 -10.66 2.09
C SER A 121 3.35 -11.61 2.55
N ALA A 122 3.34 -12.04 3.81
CA ALA A 122 2.24 -12.81 4.37
C ALA A 122 0.95 -11.99 4.44
N LEU A 123 1.01 -10.72 4.87
CA LEU A 123 -0.15 -9.82 4.89
C LEU A 123 -0.73 -9.60 3.47
N VAL A 124 0.14 -9.39 2.48
CA VAL A 124 -0.30 -9.24 1.08
C VAL A 124 -0.95 -10.54 0.56
N ALA A 125 -0.42 -11.71 0.92
CA ALA A 125 -1.06 -12.99 0.55
C ALA A 125 -2.44 -13.15 1.22
N HIS A 126 -2.57 -12.73 2.48
CA HIS A 126 -3.84 -12.73 3.19
C HIS A 126 -4.88 -11.78 2.58
N ALA A 127 -4.44 -10.62 2.07
CA ALA A 127 -5.29 -9.70 1.32
C ALA A 127 -5.76 -10.31 -0.01
N PHE A 128 -4.85 -10.96 -0.75
CA PHE A 128 -5.18 -11.62 -2.01
C PHE A 128 -6.23 -12.73 -1.85
N PHE A 129 -6.11 -13.54 -0.79
CA PHE A 129 -7.08 -14.59 -0.48
C PHE A 129 -8.33 -14.10 0.27
N SER A 130 -8.47 -12.77 0.47
CA SER A 130 -9.58 -12.14 1.19
C SER A 130 -9.86 -12.77 2.56
N THR A 131 -8.82 -12.98 3.35
CA THR A 131 -8.90 -13.65 4.66
C THR A 131 -8.99 -12.70 5.85
N ASN A 132 -8.83 -11.38 5.63
CA ASN A 132 -8.99 -10.40 6.71
C ASN A 132 -10.48 -10.19 7.01
N PRO A 133 -10.85 -9.88 8.26
CA PRO A 133 -12.21 -9.42 8.56
C PRO A 133 -12.57 -8.18 7.73
N LYS A 134 -13.83 -8.09 7.30
CA LYS A 134 -14.30 -6.99 6.45
C LYS A 134 -14.30 -5.68 7.21
N ARG A 135 -13.84 -4.62 6.57
CA ARG A 135 -13.97 -3.25 7.07
C ARG A 135 -14.87 -2.44 6.15
N THR A 136 -15.65 -1.56 6.76
CA THR A 136 -16.54 -0.64 6.07
C THR A 136 -16.36 0.76 6.63
N LEU A 137 -16.78 1.79 5.88
CA LEU A 137 -16.76 3.17 6.37
C LEU A 137 -17.54 3.35 7.68
N LYS A 138 -18.57 2.52 7.91
CA LYS A 138 -19.35 2.52 9.15
C LYS A 138 -18.58 1.93 10.34
N THR A 139 -17.82 0.85 10.12
CA THR A 139 -17.15 0.11 11.18
C THR A 139 -15.74 0.64 11.48
N HIS A 140 -15.02 1.10 10.45
CA HIS A 140 -13.64 1.56 10.51
C HIS A 140 -13.46 2.79 9.60
N PRO A 141 -14.04 3.96 9.95
CA PRO A 141 -14.09 5.13 9.08
C PRO A 141 -12.72 5.67 8.66
N THR A 142 -11.69 5.46 9.49
CA THR A 142 -10.33 5.96 9.27
C THR A 142 -9.41 4.95 8.61
N LEU A 143 -9.84 3.70 8.39
CA LEU A 143 -9.00 2.64 7.81
C LEU A 143 -9.56 2.17 6.46
N GLN A 144 -8.73 1.46 5.71
CA GLN A 144 -9.15 0.80 4.49
C GLN A 144 -9.58 -0.65 4.74
N ASP A 145 -10.44 -1.15 3.86
CA ASP A 145 -10.61 -2.60 3.70
C ASP A 145 -9.37 -3.17 3.01
N PHE A 146 -8.91 -4.32 3.49
CA PHE A 146 -7.64 -4.91 3.06
C PHE A 146 -7.82 -6.30 2.47
N ASN A 147 -8.85 -6.45 1.64
CA ASN A 147 -9.16 -7.67 0.90
C ASN A 147 -9.28 -7.37 -0.60
N PHE A 148 -8.85 -8.31 -1.44
CA PHE A 148 -8.94 -8.20 -2.91
C PHE A 148 -10.35 -8.50 -3.46
N THR A 149 -11.35 -8.54 -2.57
CA THR A 149 -12.74 -8.88 -2.83
C THR A 149 -13.28 -8.21 -4.10
N HIS A 150 -13.12 -6.89 -4.22
CA HIS A 150 -13.61 -6.15 -5.40
C HIS A 150 -12.56 -5.98 -6.52
N PHE A 151 -11.29 -6.27 -6.25
CA PHE A 151 -10.21 -6.17 -7.23
C PHE A 151 -10.45 -7.07 -8.44
N PHE A 152 -10.82 -8.34 -8.20
CA PHE A 152 -10.92 -9.36 -9.24
C PHE A 152 -12.03 -9.08 -10.26
N LYS A 153 -13.13 -8.45 -9.85
CA LYS A 153 -14.24 -8.05 -10.74
C LYS A 153 -13.79 -7.12 -11.87
N ASN A 154 -12.74 -6.36 -11.63
CA ASN A 154 -12.28 -5.31 -12.54
C ASN A 154 -11.17 -5.79 -13.50
N LEU A 155 -10.84 -7.09 -13.52
CA LEU A 155 -9.79 -7.65 -14.38
C LEU A 155 -10.09 -7.61 -15.89
N HIS A 156 -11.30 -7.21 -16.30
CA HIS A 156 -11.58 -6.84 -17.67
C HIS A 156 -10.80 -5.57 -18.10
N ARG A 157 -10.39 -4.71 -17.15
CA ARG A 157 -9.59 -3.51 -17.41
C ARG A 157 -8.10 -3.84 -17.52
N LYS A 158 -7.45 -3.33 -18.56
CA LYS A 158 -6.01 -3.55 -18.79
C LYS A 158 -5.12 -3.06 -17.65
N SER A 159 -5.46 -1.93 -17.02
CA SER A 159 -4.72 -1.39 -15.86
C SER A 159 -4.73 -2.38 -14.69
N GLN A 160 -5.89 -2.95 -14.36
CA GLN A 160 -6.04 -3.97 -13.31
C GLN A 160 -5.22 -5.23 -13.60
N ARG A 161 -5.23 -5.69 -14.86
CA ARG A 161 -4.42 -6.85 -15.28
C ARG A 161 -2.93 -6.61 -15.09
N ASN A 162 -2.44 -5.40 -15.40
CA ASN A 162 -1.03 -5.04 -15.18
C ASN A 162 -0.69 -4.97 -13.69
N LYS A 163 -1.60 -4.45 -12.85
CA LYS A 163 -1.45 -4.50 -11.38
C LYS A 163 -1.33 -5.94 -10.90
N LEU A 164 -2.21 -6.84 -11.34
CA LEU A 164 -2.13 -8.26 -10.99
C LEU A 164 -0.81 -8.88 -11.45
N LYS A 165 -0.40 -8.68 -12.71
CA LYS A 165 0.90 -9.19 -13.23
C LYS A 165 2.08 -8.72 -12.39
N SER A 166 2.09 -7.45 -11.95
CA SER A 166 3.10 -6.93 -11.03
C SER A 166 3.11 -7.65 -9.68
N LEU A 167 1.93 -7.89 -9.11
CA LEU A 167 1.80 -8.59 -7.84
C LEU A 167 2.26 -10.06 -7.92
N LEU A 168 1.96 -10.75 -9.02
CA LEU A 168 2.40 -12.13 -9.24
C LEU A 168 3.93 -12.21 -9.34
N HIS A 169 4.54 -11.30 -10.10
CA HIS A 169 6.00 -11.17 -10.21
C HIS A 169 6.66 -10.92 -8.84
N TYR A 170 6.05 -10.09 -8.00
CA TYR A 170 6.53 -9.89 -6.62
C TYR A 170 6.63 -11.21 -5.86
N PHE A 171 5.57 -12.02 -5.82
CA PHE A 171 5.61 -13.31 -5.12
C PHE A 171 6.61 -14.29 -5.73
N GLU A 172 6.68 -14.37 -7.07
CA GLU A 172 7.62 -15.25 -7.77
C GLU A 172 9.09 -14.86 -7.52
N TRP A 173 9.38 -13.57 -7.40
CA TRP A 173 10.71 -13.08 -7.04
C TRP A 173 11.09 -13.46 -5.60
N LEU A 174 10.16 -13.35 -4.65
CA LEU A 174 10.40 -13.69 -3.23
C LEU A 174 10.73 -15.17 -3.01
N ASP A 175 10.36 -16.08 -3.92
CA ASP A 175 10.67 -17.51 -3.80
C ASP A 175 12.13 -17.82 -4.18
N LYS A 176 12.71 -17.02 -5.07
CA LYS A 176 14.08 -17.23 -5.61
C LYS A 176 15.16 -16.52 -4.81
N SER A 177 14.78 -15.53 -4.01
CA SER A 177 15.69 -14.59 -3.36
C SER A 177 15.55 -14.59 -1.84
N SER A 178 16.60 -14.14 -1.14
CA SER A 178 16.53 -13.93 0.31
C SER A 178 15.52 -12.83 0.63
N ASN A 179 14.71 -13.09 1.67
CA ASN A 179 13.68 -12.16 2.16
C ASN A 179 14.10 -11.52 3.49
N GLU A 180 15.41 -11.38 3.71
CA GLU A 180 15.97 -10.69 4.87
C GLU A 180 15.81 -9.17 4.73
N GLY A 181 15.60 -8.51 5.85
CA GLY A 181 15.36 -7.07 5.92
C GLY A 181 13.90 -6.72 6.21
N SER A 182 13.63 -5.43 6.15
CA SER A 182 12.41 -4.82 6.65
C SER A 182 12.09 -3.54 5.87
N ILE A 183 10.82 -3.16 5.91
CA ILE A 183 10.38 -1.81 5.62
C ILE A 183 10.19 -1.05 6.93
N LYS A 184 10.38 0.26 6.89
CA LYS A 184 10.15 1.15 8.03
C LYS A 184 9.07 2.17 7.67
N LEU A 185 7.92 2.04 8.31
CA LEU A 185 6.81 2.98 8.23
C LEU A 185 7.01 4.03 9.33
N SER A 186 7.00 5.30 8.96
CA SER A 186 7.10 6.42 9.89
C SER A 186 5.91 7.36 9.67
N ARG A 187 4.91 7.33 10.55
CA ARG A 187 3.89 8.37 10.58
C ARG A 187 4.50 9.60 11.21
N GLN A 188 4.61 10.67 10.43
CA GLN A 188 5.12 11.94 10.90
C GLN A 188 3.95 12.87 11.15
N VAL A 189 3.96 13.54 12.31
CA VAL A 189 2.92 14.48 12.71
C VAL A 189 3.57 15.79 13.05
N MET A 190 3.16 16.84 12.34
CA MET A 190 3.57 18.20 12.65
C MET A 190 2.81 18.69 13.88
N THR A 191 3.54 18.95 14.96
CA THR A 191 2.96 19.45 16.21
C THR A 191 2.47 20.89 16.04
N SER A 192 1.60 21.37 16.93
CA SER A 192 1.11 22.75 16.91
C SER A 192 2.21 23.81 17.02
N LYS A 193 3.40 23.46 17.53
CA LYS A 193 4.57 24.35 17.59
C LYS A 193 5.39 24.38 16.31
N GLN A 194 5.17 23.40 15.44
CA GLN A 194 5.86 23.24 14.16
C GLN A 194 4.97 23.71 13.00
N TRP A 195 3.66 23.77 13.22
CA TRP A 195 2.70 24.33 12.29
C TRP A 195 3.00 25.80 12.03
N LEU A 196 3.30 26.14 10.78
CA LEU A 196 3.56 27.52 10.38
C LEU A 196 2.25 28.24 10.07
N THR A 197 2.18 29.54 10.37
CA THR A 197 1.09 30.44 9.95
C THR A 197 1.38 31.04 8.58
N ILE A 198 0.41 31.78 8.02
CA ILE A 198 0.64 32.50 6.77
C ILE A 198 1.71 33.58 6.93
N GLU A 199 1.74 34.26 8.08
CA GLU A 199 2.76 35.27 8.41
C GLU A 199 4.15 34.64 8.43
N ASP A 200 4.29 33.44 9.02
CA ASP A 200 5.55 32.71 9.00
C ASP A 200 6.03 32.45 7.57
N TRP A 201 5.14 32.05 6.66
CA TRP A 201 5.50 31.84 5.25
C TRP A 201 5.86 33.13 4.52
N LEU A 202 5.17 34.23 4.80
CA LEU A 202 5.44 35.55 4.20
C LEU A 202 6.75 36.17 4.67
N GLU A 203 7.12 35.92 5.93
CA GLU A 203 8.39 36.36 6.50
C GLU A 203 9.56 35.46 6.08
N CYS A 204 9.30 34.32 5.42
CA CYS A 204 10.30 33.35 4.96
C CYS A 204 11.40 33.97 4.08
N THR A 205 12.64 34.06 4.59
CA THR A 205 13.78 34.61 3.83
C THR A 205 14.66 33.55 3.16
N LEU A 206 14.33 32.27 3.32
CA LEU A 206 15.08 31.17 2.71
C LEU A 206 15.06 31.28 1.18
N PRO A 207 16.21 31.12 0.49
CA PRO A 207 16.23 31.10 -0.95
C PRO A 207 15.54 29.83 -1.47
N LEU A 208 14.90 29.94 -2.63
CA LEU A 208 14.37 28.77 -3.34
C LEU A 208 15.48 27.76 -3.62
N CYS A 209 15.15 26.47 -3.52
CA CYS A 209 16.08 25.39 -3.82
C CYS A 209 16.31 25.24 -5.34
N LYS A 210 17.36 24.51 -5.72
CA LYS A 210 17.61 24.18 -7.13
C LYS A 210 16.45 23.32 -7.66
N LEU A 211 15.81 23.79 -8.72
CA LEU A 211 14.73 23.09 -9.39
C LEU A 211 15.24 22.44 -10.69
N GLN A 212 15.04 21.13 -10.83
CA GLN A 212 15.20 20.42 -12.10
C GLN A 212 13.84 19.95 -12.59
N VAL A 213 13.35 20.52 -13.69
CA VAL A 213 12.11 20.09 -14.35
C VAL A 213 12.46 19.20 -15.54
N ARG A 214 11.78 18.06 -15.65
CA ARG A 214 11.89 17.16 -16.81
C ARG A 214 10.51 16.97 -17.43
N HIS A 215 10.39 17.15 -18.73
CA HIS A 215 9.14 16.91 -19.47
C HIS A 215 8.86 15.42 -19.70
N GLU A 216 9.89 14.59 -19.56
CA GLU A 216 9.82 13.14 -19.67
C GLU A 216 10.45 12.48 -18.44
N GLY A 217 9.93 11.31 -18.09
CA GLY A 217 10.28 10.62 -16.86
C GLY A 217 9.09 10.53 -15.92
N ARG A 218 9.13 9.54 -15.03
CA ARG A 218 8.14 9.33 -13.98
C ARG A 218 8.87 9.04 -12.66
N PRO A 219 8.28 9.28 -11.48
CA PRO A 219 8.95 9.08 -10.20
C PRO A 219 9.60 7.70 -10.02
N GLU A 220 8.97 6.63 -10.54
CA GLU A 220 9.48 5.25 -10.52
C GLU A 220 10.72 5.00 -11.42
N ARG A 221 11.06 5.97 -12.28
CA ARG A 221 12.27 5.97 -13.10
C ARG A 221 13.38 6.88 -12.56
N CYS A 222 13.17 7.49 -11.38
CA CYS A 222 14.23 8.25 -10.73
C CYS A 222 15.44 7.35 -10.45
N GLU A 223 16.61 7.75 -10.96
CA GLU A 223 17.90 7.06 -10.81
C GLU A 223 18.66 7.46 -9.55
N ASN A 224 18.23 8.52 -8.86
CA ASN A 224 18.81 8.91 -7.59
C ASN A 224 18.21 8.03 -6.48
N ASP A 225 19.04 7.16 -5.90
CA ASP A 225 18.64 6.24 -4.83
C ASP A 225 18.35 6.96 -3.50
N GLU A 226 18.95 8.14 -3.29
CA GLU A 226 18.71 8.99 -2.11
C GLU A 226 17.44 9.86 -2.25
N ALA A 227 16.83 9.90 -3.44
CA ALA A 227 15.63 10.70 -3.66
C ALA A 227 14.41 10.10 -2.94
N ILE A 228 13.72 10.95 -2.19
CA ILE A 228 12.38 10.65 -1.67
C ILE A 228 11.40 10.74 -2.83
N ARG A 229 10.65 9.65 -3.07
CA ARG A 229 9.62 9.59 -4.10
C ARG A 229 8.29 9.99 -3.49
N VAL A 230 7.72 11.09 -3.96
CA VAL A 230 6.40 11.56 -3.51
C VAL A 230 5.32 10.72 -4.19
N CYS A 231 4.43 10.16 -3.38
CA CYS A 231 3.22 9.49 -3.80
C CYS A 231 2.04 10.37 -3.41
N PHE A 232 1.28 10.84 -4.40
CA PHE A 232 0.02 11.56 -4.23
C PHE A 232 -1.03 10.57 -3.76
N ALA A 233 -1.10 10.46 -2.44
CA ALA A 233 -1.90 9.48 -1.74
C ALA A 233 -3.31 10.00 -1.47
N SER A 234 -4.22 9.09 -1.21
CA SER A 234 -5.49 9.41 -0.55
C SER A 234 -5.24 9.58 0.95
N SER A 235 -6.00 10.42 1.65
CA SER A 235 -5.88 10.57 3.12
C SER A 235 -6.00 9.22 3.83
N ARG A 236 -6.97 8.40 3.42
CA ARG A 236 -6.97 6.95 3.69
C ARG A 236 -6.04 6.25 2.70
N VAL A 237 -4.76 6.15 3.07
CA VAL A 237 -3.69 5.55 2.26
C VAL A 237 -4.17 4.32 1.51
N GLY A 238 -3.98 4.33 0.20
CA GLY A 238 -4.39 3.30 -0.74
C GLY A 238 -5.67 3.61 -1.49
N GLY A 239 -6.55 4.50 -1.03
CA GLY A 239 -7.78 4.85 -1.77
C GLY A 239 -8.51 3.62 -2.34
N ASP A 240 -8.73 3.62 -3.65
CA ASP A 240 -9.36 2.52 -4.41
C ASP A 240 -8.37 1.48 -4.97
N THR A 241 -7.16 1.38 -4.42
CA THR A 241 -6.07 0.51 -4.92
C THR A 241 -6.51 -0.95 -5.08
N LEU A 242 -7.25 -1.47 -4.09
CA LEU A 242 -7.76 -2.86 -4.05
C LEU A 242 -9.17 -3.00 -4.67
N ILE A 243 -9.68 -1.97 -5.34
CA ILE A 243 -10.94 -1.99 -6.08
C ILE A 243 -10.60 -1.84 -7.58
N ASP A 244 -10.74 -0.65 -8.16
CA ASP A 244 -10.49 -0.38 -9.58
C ASP A 244 -9.61 0.85 -9.84
N GLY A 245 -8.99 1.40 -8.79
CA GLY A 245 -8.18 2.62 -8.87
C GLY A 245 -7.02 2.51 -9.86
N ASP A 246 -6.81 3.57 -10.66
CA ASP A 246 -5.72 3.70 -11.63
C ASP A 246 -4.88 4.98 -11.42
N SER A 247 -5.00 5.59 -10.24
CA SER A 247 -4.22 6.75 -9.80
C SER A 247 -2.72 6.44 -9.66
N GLN A 248 -1.89 7.48 -9.52
CA GLN A 248 -0.47 7.31 -9.24
C GLN A 248 -0.23 6.48 -7.97
N GLU A 249 -1.01 6.71 -6.90
CA GLU A 249 -0.99 5.89 -5.69
C GLU A 249 -1.26 4.41 -5.99
N SER A 250 -2.37 4.13 -6.68
CA SER A 250 -2.79 2.76 -6.99
C SER A 250 -1.75 2.01 -7.81
N LEU A 251 -1.16 2.67 -8.81
CA LEU A 251 -0.09 2.07 -9.61
C LEU A 251 1.19 1.90 -8.78
N SER A 252 1.55 2.88 -7.96
CA SER A 252 2.77 2.85 -7.13
C SER A 252 2.75 1.73 -6.11
N MET A 253 1.61 1.52 -5.44
CA MET A 253 1.46 0.43 -4.48
C MET A 253 1.52 -0.96 -5.11
N PHE A 254 1.17 -1.11 -6.40
CA PHE A 254 1.37 -2.39 -7.10
C PHE A 254 2.74 -2.55 -7.73
N MET A 255 3.41 -1.45 -8.10
CA MET A 255 4.84 -1.46 -8.46
C MET A 255 5.72 -1.78 -7.24
N MET A 256 5.24 -1.43 -6.04
CA MET A 256 5.86 -1.71 -4.73
C MET A 256 4.86 -2.39 -3.77
N PRO A 257 4.50 -3.68 -3.98
CA PRO A 257 3.45 -4.38 -3.22
C PRO A 257 3.61 -4.36 -1.70
N GLU A 258 4.83 -4.11 -1.23
CA GLU A 258 5.16 -3.96 0.19
C GLU A 258 4.53 -2.72 0.84
N LEU A 259 4.02 -1.76 0.06
CA LEU A 259 3.22 -0.64 0.58
C LEU A 259 1.79 -1.06 0.96
N LEU A 260 1.24 -2.12 0.36
CA LEU A 260 -0.16 -2.52 0.54
C LEU A 260 -0.54 -2.69 2.02
N PRO A 261 0.28 -3.33 2.90
CA PRO A 261 -0.06 -3.47 4.31
C PRO A 261 -0.22 -2.16 5.11
N ALA A 262 0.18 -1.00 4.57
CA ALA A 262 -0.15 0.29 5.18
C ALA A 262 -1.67 0.48 5.29
N MET A 263 -2.44 0.05 4.28
CA MET A 263 -3.91 0.09 4.26
C MET A 263 -4.55 -0.63 5.47
N LEU A 264 -3.88 -1.66 5.97
CA LEU A 264 -4.37 -2.49 7.07
C LEU A 264 -4.18 -1.83 8.44
N SER A 265 -3.13 -1.02 8.61
CA SER A 265 -2.63 -0.59 9.92
C SER A 265 -2.56 0.92 10.11
N VAL A 266 -2.56 1.72 9.04
CA VAL A 266 -2.40 3.17 9.11
C VAL A 266 -3.77 3.85 8.99
N GLU A 267 -4.17 4.56 10.03
CA GLU A 267 -5.38 5.40 10.00
C GLU A 267 -5.20 6.58 9.03
N ALA A 268 -6.33 7.15 8.58
CA ALA A 268 -6.39 8.28 7.66
C ALA A 268 -5.43 9.40 8.09
N LEU A 269 -4.64 9.91 7.16
CA LEU A 269 -3.75 11.05 7.39
C LEU A 269 -4.61 12.30 7.57
N GLU A 270 -4.35 13.04 8.65
CA GLU A 270 -4.89 14.38 8.88
C GLU A 270 -3.99 15.44 8.21
N ASP A 271 -4.44 16.69 8.15
CA ASP A 271 -3.74 17.80 7.46
C ASP A 271 -2.29 18.01 7.90
N ASN A 272 -1.95 17.61 9.12
CA ASN A 272 -0.61 17.72 9.69
C ASN A 272 0.20 16.44 9.66
N GLU A 273 -0.19 15.47 8.83
CA GLU A 273 0.41 14.14 8.83
C GLU A 273 0.85 13.68 7.45
N VAL A 274 1.92 12.89 7.41
CA VAL A 274 2.38 12.15 6.23
C VAL A 274 2.88 10.77 6.66
N LEU A 275 2.89 9.82 5.71
CA LEU A 275 3.49 8.51 5.93
C LEU A 275 4.75 8.36 5.08
N LYS A 276 5.90 8.28 5.74
CA LYS A 276 7.18 7.98 5.08
C LYS A 276 7.50 6.49 5.21
N VAL A 277 7.79 5.84 4.09
CA VAL A 277 8.15 4.41 4.03
C VAL A 277 9.56 4.28 3.45
N GLU A 278 10.47 3.77 4.28
CA GLU A 278 11.86 3.51 3.92
C GLU A 278 12.07 2.00 3.69
N GLY A 279 13.00 1.64 2.80
CA GLY A 279 13.34 0.24 2.54
C GLY A 279 12.35 -0.51 1.65
N VAL A 280 11.39 0.19 1.03
CA VAL A 280 10.41 -0.46 0.15
C VAL A 280 11.04 -0.82 -1.19
N ARG A 281 10.68 -1.98 -1.75
CA ARG A 281 11.26 -2.49 -3.00
C ARG A 281 10.32 -2.29 -4.20
N LEU A 282 10.85 -1.72 -5.27
CA LEU A 282 10.21 -1.55 -6.57
C LEU A 282 10.45 -2.79 -7.42
N PHE A 283 9.39 -3.53 -7.75
CA PHE A 283 9.44 -4.80 -8.49
C PHE A 283 9.06 -4.67 -9.96
N SER A 284 8.31 -3.63 -10.31
CA SER A 284 7.88 -3.41 -11.69
C SER A 284 7.69 -1.92 -11.97
N ARG A 285 7.47 -1.60 -13.26
CA ARG A 285 7.03 -0.29 -13.72
C ARG A 285 5.79 -0.43 -14.57
N ILE A 286 4.68 0.16 -14.14
CA ILE A 286 3.42 0.19 -14.88
C ILE A 286 3.35 1.54 -15.60
N CYS A 287 3.66 1.52 -16.90
CA CYS A 287 3.61 2.72 -17.72
C CYS A 287 2.27 2.78 -18.47
N ASP A 288 1.50 3.83 -18.22
CA ASP A 288 0.36 4.15 -19.07
C ASP A 288 0.76 5.14 -20.17
N LYS A 289 1.24 4.61 -21.30
CA LYS A 289 1.42 5.41 -22.51
C LYS A 289 0.16 5.31 -23.34
N ARG A 290 -0.61 6.40 -23.45
CA ARG A 290 -1.66 6.69 -24.44
C ARG A 290 -2.06 5.45 -25.28
N GLN A 291 -2.80 4.53 -24.63
CA GLN A 291 -3.43 3.31 -25.18
C GLN A 291 -2.66 1.98 -25.18
N LYS A 292 -1.40 1.93 -24.74
CA LYS A 292 -0.66 0.67 -24.52
C LYS A 292 -0.05 0.63 -23.13
N THR A 293 -0.90 0.47 -22.11
CA THR A 293 -0.43 0.18 -20.75
C THR A 293 0.42 -1.09 -20.77
N LYS A 294 1.70 -1.00 -20.41
CA LYS A 294 2.65 -2.11 -20.35
C LYS A 294 3.25 -2.17 -18.96
N VAL A 295 3.35 -3.39 -18.44
CA VAL A 295 4.13 -3.69 -17.23
C VAL A 295 5.56 -4.08 -17.65
N GLU A 296 6.55 -3.41 -17.08
CA GLU A 296 7.97 -3.74 -17.14
C GLU A 296 8.32 -4.42 -15.81
N LEU A 297 8.58 -5.73 -15.84
CA LEU A 297 9.00 -6.48 -14.66
C LEU A 297 10.51 -6.29 -14.47
N LEU A 298 10.94 -5.95 -13.27
CA LEU A 298 12.36 -5.78 -12.95
C LEU A 298 12.94 -7.13 -12.51
N GLU A 299 14.08 -7.52 -13.07
CA GLU A 299 14.80 -8.72 -12.64
C GLU A 299 15.31 -8.57 -11.21
N GLU A 300 15.88 -7.41 -10.90
CA GLU A 300 16.34 -7.02 -9.57
C GLU A 300 15.53 -5.81 -9.06
N PRO A 301 14.84 -5.93 -7.91
CA PRO A 301 14.06 -4.85 -7.38
C PRO A 301 14.95 -3.74 -6.84
N LYS A 302 14.49 -2.50 -6.99
CA LYS A 302 15.20 -1.33 -6.45
C LYS A 302 14.64 -0.94 -5.10
N THR A 303 15.51 -0.82 -4.10
CA THR A 303 15.11 -0.30 -2.78
C THR A 303 15.00 1.22 -2.84
N VAL A 304 13.88 1.77 -2.39
CA VAL A 304 13.57 3.19 -2.48
C VAL A 304 12.96 3.72 -1.17
N THR A 305 12.88 5.05 -1.06
CA THR A 305 12.09 5.73 -0.03
C THR A 305 10.91 6.42 -0.67
N VAL A 306 9.71 6.22 -0.11
CA VAL A 306 8.46 6.81 -0.58
C VAL A 306 7.85 7.66 0.54
N CYS A 307 7.30 8.82 0.20
CA CYS A 307 6.46 9.60 1.09
C CYS A 307 5.05 9.67 0.52
N LEU A 308 4.09 9.13 1.27
CA LEU A 308 2.67 9.22 0.97
C LEU A 308 2.12 10.48 1.63
N MET A 309 1.66 11.41 0.81
CA MET A 309 1.04 12.67 1.21
C MET A 309 -0.22 12.89 0.39
N ASP A 310 -1.26 13.39 1.04
CA ASP A 310 -2.57 13.64 0.44
C ASP A 310 -2.76 15.14 0.18
N ALA A 311 -3.29 15.46 -1.00
CA ALA A 311 -3.74 16.80 -1.36
C ALA A 311 -5.26 16.89 -1.15
N GLU A 312 -5.76 18.09 -0.85
CA GLU A 312 -7.19 18.34 -0.72
C GLU A 312 -7.89 18.29 -2.10
N ASP A 313 -9.13 17.78 -2.15
CA ASP A 313 -9.89 17.69 -3.40
C ASP A 313 -10.74 18.94 -3.65
N TYR A 314 -10.19 19.86 -4.43
CA TYR A 314 -10.88 21.08 -4.85
C TYR A 314 -11.75 20.92 -6.10
N SER A 315 -12.01 19.71 -6.60
CA SER A 315 -12.75 19.49 -7.86
C SER A 315 -14.16 20.11 -7.84
N LYS A 316 -14.81 20.16 -6.67
CA LYS A 316 -16.15 20.74 -6.50
C LYS A 316 -16.14 22.27 -6.57
N LEU A 317 -15.10 22.91 -6.04
CA LEU A 317 -14.94 24.36 -6.04
C LEU A 317 -13.47 24.72 -6.30
N PRO A 318 -13.01 24.70 -7.56
CA PRO A 318 -11.59 24.87 -7.85
C PRO A 318 -11.00 26.19 -7.36
N LEU A 319 -11.81 27.25 -7.24
CA LEU A 319 -11.34 28.55 -6.77
C LEU A 319 -10.98 28.56 -5.27
N SER A 320 -11.51 27.64 -4.46
CA SER A 320 -11.20 27.63 -3.02
C SER A 320 -9.75 27.23 -2.75
N GLN A 321 -9.05 26.58 -3.69
CA GLN A 321 -7.63 26.25 -3.56
C GLN A 321 -6.74 27.49 -3.33
N TRP A 322 -7.23 28.68 -3.66
CA TRP A 322 -6.54 29.97 -3.49
C TRP A 322 -6.90 30.69 -2.18
N GLU A 323 -7.83 30.15 -1.40
CA GLU A 323 -8.14 30.66 -0.07
C GLU A 323 -6.93 30.45 0.85
N GLU A 324 -6.70 31.42 1.75
CA GLU A 324 -5.50 31.46 2.59
C GLU A 324 -5.30 30.17 3.40
N ASP A 325 -6.35 29.66 4.03
CA ASP A 325 -6.32 28.41 4.81
C ASP A 325 -5.94 27.19 3.94
N ASN A 326 -6.45 27.13 2.71
CA ASN A 326 -6.20 26.04 1.78
C ASN A 326 -4.76 26.06 1.26
N VAL A 327 -4.24 27.24 0.91
CA VAL A 327 -2.84 27.42 0.53
C VAL A 327 -1.93 27.05 1.71
N LEU A 328 -2.26 27.51 2.92
CA LEU A 328 -1.49 27.22 4.13
C LEU A 328 -1.44 25.72 4.45
N ARG A 329 -2.58 25.03 4.32
CA ARG A 329 -2.69 23.57 4.50
C ARG A 329 -1.74 22.83 3.56
N GLU A 330 -1.75 23.15 2.27
CA GLU A 330 -0.90 22.49 1.28
C GLU A 330 0.59 22.80 1.47
N LEU A 331 0.94 24.05 1.82
CA LEU A 331 2.31 24.43 2.15
C LEU A 331 2.85 23.65 3.35
N ASN A 332 2.07 23.55 4.42
CA ASN A 332 2.43 22.81 5.63
C ASN A 332 2.53 21.29 5.37
N LYS A 333 1.58 20.71 4.63
CA LYS A 333 1.66 19.29 4.22
C LYS A 333 2.93 19.02 3.41
N CYS A 334 3.25 19.88 2.43
CA CYS A 334 4.46 19.78 1.62
C CYS A 334 5.74 19.92 2.44
N LEU A 335 5.78 20.88 3.38
CA LEU A 335 6.92 21.08 4.27
C LEU A 335 7.24 19.79 5.03
N LEU A 336 6.22 19.14 5.59
CA LEU A 336 6.38 17.88 6.31
C LEU A 336 6.83 16.74 5.38
N ALA A 337 6.21 16.60 4.20
CA ALA A 337 6.55 15.56 3.23
C ALA A 337 7.99 15.67 2.71
N PHE A 338 8.47 16.89 2.49
CA PHE A 338 9.79 17.15 1.91
C PHE A 338 10.90 17.26 2.95
N GLN A 339 10.55 17.27 4.24
CA GLN A 339 11.52 17.36 5.32
C GLN A 339 12.45 16.13 5.31
N GLN A 340 13.70 16.37 4.96
CA GLN A 340 14.75 15.38 5.11
C GLN A 340 15.30 15.47 6.53
N THR A 341 15.38 14.35 7.23
CA THR A 341 16.20 14.31 8.46
C THR A 341 17.62 14.68 8.03
N PRO A 342 18.27 15.69 8.66
CA PRO A 342 19.64 16.01 8.30
C PRO A 342 20.47 14.73 8.37
N MET A 343 21.17 14.39 7.27
CA MET A 343 22.10 13.26 7.26
C MET A 343 22.92 13.36 8.53
N LYS A 344 23.01 12.26 9.29
CA LYS A 344 23.90 12.19 10.46
C LYS A 344 25.32 12.48 9.97
N THR A 345 25.73 13.74 9.99
CA THR A 345 27.12 14.09 10.15
C THR A 345 27.57 13.42 11.44
N ARG A 346 28.78 12.89 11.44
CA ARG A 346 29.35 11.98 12.44
C ARG A 346 29.47 12.58 13.85
N ASP A 347 28.89 13.75 14.11
CA ASP A 347 28.92 14.44 15.39
C ASP A 347 27.54 14.38 16.03
N GLY A 348 27.45 13.55 17.07
CA GLY A 348 26.27 13.39 17.90
C GLY A 348 25.96 14.69 18.65
N ASN A 349 24.98 15.44 18.17
CA ASN A 349 24.16 16.32 19.00
C ASN A 349 22.76 16.39 18.41
N ARG A 350 21.82 15.63 18.99
CA ARG A 350 20.39 15.88 18.82
C ARG A 350 20.07 17.16 19.57
N HIS A 351 19.98 18.27 18.86
CA HIS A 351 19.15 19.38 19.30
C HIS A 351 17.78 19.17 18.68
N GLU A 352 16.77 18.96 19.52
CA GLU A 352 15.39 19.36 19.21
C GLU A 352 15.40 20.88 19.03
N ARG A 353 15.92 21.35 17.90
CA ARG A 353 15.73 22.73 17.49
C ARG A 353 14.24 22.88 17.26
N ARG A 354 13.63 23.88 17.89
CA ARG A 354 12.42 24.50 17.35
C ARG A 354 12.63 24.61 15.83
N LEU A 355 11.61 24.34 15.03
CA LEU A 355 11.51 25.04 13.76
C LEU A 355 11.54 26.51 14.18
N SER A 356 12.72 27.14 14.09
CA SER A 356 12.84 28.56 14.35
C SER A 356 11.85 29.23 13.41
N PRO A 357 11.10 30.25 13.86
CA PRO A 357 10.29 31.04 12.96
C PRO A 357 11.29 31.68 12.01
N ILE A 358 11.43 31.08 10.83
CA ILE A 358 12.20 31.56 9.69
C ILE A 358 13.63 32.06 10.01
N GLY A 359 14.62 31.24 9.67
CA GLY A 359 15.95 31.77 9.32
C GLY A 359 16.00 32.01 7.85
#